data_AF-A0A7H5ESC0-F1
#
_entry.id   AF-A0A7H5ESC0-F1
#
_cell.length_a   1.000
_cell.length_b   1.000
_cell.length_c   1.000
_cell.angle_alpha   90.00
_cell.angle_beta   90.00
_cell.angle_gamma   90.00
#
_symmetry.space_group_name_H-M   'P 1'
#
loop_
_entity.id
_entity.type
_entity.pdbx_description
1 polymer ?
#
loop_
_entity_poly.entity_id
_entity_poly.type
_entity_poly.pdbx_seq_one_letter_code
_entity_poly.pdbx_strand_id
1 'polypeptide(L)'
;MKERNYDKLRRALDQLPDHQPPADCWRGIERELVGSLGDRLPSYRPPASVWNHLNQELDQGIPQSIHRARRRSLRWVAVAASFLLVLALAGNWWAQRNAGPTVTVAISSEPMPTATLVKDWDDEEQSFTEIIEEIDRRDEPTLNNLRYELDELTSAKEEIQAMLVAYGDDPTVVRQLAEIERDRSDLYRRIIVEL
;
A
#
# COMPACT_ATOMS: atom_id res chain seq x y z
N MET A 1 36.07 -33.99 15.57
CA MET A 1 36.83 -32.81 15.10
C MET A 1 36.71 -31.73 16.16
N LYS A 2 37.82 -31.24 16.75
CA LYS A 2 37.79 -30.15 17.75
C LYS A 2 37.58 -28.82 17.01
N GLU A 3 36.53 -28.11 17.36
CA GLU A 3 36.19 -26.83 16.77
C GLU A 3 37.25 -25.78 17.17
N ARG A 4 37.95 -25.19 16.20
CA ARG A 4 39.12 -24.33 16.45
C ARG A 4 38.79 -22.97 17.08
N ASN A 5 37.51 -22.62 17.20
CA ASN A 5 37.05 -21.32 17.70
C ASN A 5 36.18 -21.42 18.95
N TYR A 6 36.09 -22.58 19.60
CA TYR A 6 35.27 -22.80 20.79
C TYR A 6 35.51 -21.74 21.88
N ASP A 7 36.78 -21.49 22.22
CA ASP A 7 37.14 -20.53 23.28
C ASP A 7 36.80 -19.08 22.92
N LYS A 8 36.84 -18.73 21.63
CA LYS A 8 36.48 -17.39 21.15
C LYS A 8 34.97 -17.17 21.22
N LEU A 9 34.20 -18.17 20.81
CA LEU A 9 32.75 -18.15 20.87
C LEU A 9 32.28 -18.09 22.33
N ARG A 10 32.88 -18.89 23.21
CA ARG A 10 32.53 -18.89 24.63
C ARG A 10 32.80 -17.52 25.28
N ARG A 11 33.98 -16.95 25.01
CA ARG A 11 34.35 -15.62 25.51
C ARG A 11 33.45 -14.51 24.97
N ALA A 12 32.99 -14.61 23.72
CA ALA A 12 32.03 -13.68 23.15
C ALA A 12 30.64 -13.82 23.77
N LEU A 13 30.22 -15.05 24.09
CA LEU A 13 28.96 -15.32 24.79
C LEU A 13 28.96 -14.74 26.20
N ASP A 14 30.07 -14.91 26.93
CA ASP A 14 30.23 -14.42 28.30
C ASP A 14 30.38 -12.88 28.39
N GLN A 15 30.60 -12.20 27.26
CA GLN A 15 30.72 -10.73 27.17
C GLN A 15 29.43 -10.05 26.68
N LEU A 16 28.38 -10.81 26.36
CA LEU A 16 27.11 -10.23 25.98
C LEU A 16 26.47 -9.54 27.21
N PRO A 17 26.04 -8.28 27.08
CA PRO A 17 25.26 -7.64 28.11
C PRO A 17 23.94 -8.38 28.28
N ASP A 18 23.56 -8.69 29.51
CA ASP A 18 22.22 -9.20 29.81
C ASP A 18 21.20 -8.07 29.56
N HIS A 19 20.57 -8.11 28.40
CA HIS A 19 19.49 -7.19 28.03
C HIS A 19 18.12 -7.64 28.54
N GLN A 20 18.08 -8.50 29.57
CA GLN A 20 16.81 -8.93 30.13
C GLN A 20 16.25 -7.86 31.09
N PRO A 21 15.02 -7.39 30.86
CA PRO A 21 14.38 -6.50 31.81
C PRO A 21 14.17 -7.22 33.16
N PRO A 22 14.24 -6.51 34.30
CA PRO A 22 13.91 -7.08 35.60
C PRO A 22 12.52 -7.74 35.60
N ALA A 23 12.38 -8.87 36.29
CA ALA A 23 11.12 -9.63 36.35
C ALA A 23 9.93 -8.80 36.89
N ASP A 24 10.21 -7.76 37.68
CA ASP A 24 9.21 -6.84 38.22
C ASP A 24 8.64 -5.88 37.15
N CYS A 25 9.39 -5.60 36.06
CA CYS A 25 8.91 -4.76 34.96
C CYS A 25 7.68 -5.39 34.29
N TRP A 26 7.70 -6.71 34.08
CA TRP A 26 6.57 -7.43 33.50
C TRP A 26 5.32 -7.38 34.39
N ARG A 27 5.50 -7.52 35.71
CA ARG A 27 4.41 -7.36 36.70
C ARG A 27 3.86 -5.93 36.82
N GLY A 28 4.64 -4.93 36.40
CA GLY A 28 4.19 -3.54 36.28
C GLY A 28 3.29 -3.37 35.04
N ILE A 29 3.79 -3.80 33.89
CA ILE A 29 3.08 -3.74 32.60
C ILE A 29 1.73 -4.45 32.67
N GLU A 30 1.70 -5.69 33.19
CA GLU A 30 0.47 -6.47 33.31
C GLU A 30 -0.62 -5.75 34.14
N ARG A 31 -0.20 -5.09 35.22
CA ARG A 31 -1.12 -4.35 36.10
C ARG A 31 -1.68 -3.11 35.44
N GLU A 32 -0.87 -2.38 34.68
CA GLU A 32 -1.32 -1.22 33.91
C GLU A 32 -2.24 -1.60 32.74
N LEU A 33 -1.94 -2.70 32.06
CA LEU A 33 -2.70 -3.17 30.90
C LEU A 33 -4.12 -3.61 31.30
N VAL A 34 -4.25 -4.38 32.39
CA VAL A 34 -5.54 -4.92 32.87
C VAL A 34 -6.44 -3.82 33.46
N GLY A 35 -5.86 -2.77 34.05
CA GLY A 35 -6.62 -1.72 34.72
C GLY A 35 -7.14 -0.58 33.83
N SER A 36 -6.59 -0.39 32.62
CA SER A 36 -6.85 0.84 31.85
C SER A 36 -7.17 0.67 30.36
N LEU A 37 -6.82 -0.48 29.76
CA LEU A 37 -6.79 -0.63 28.29
C LEU A 37 -7.63 -1.79 27.76
N GLY A 38 -8.04 -2.75 28.60
CA GLY A 38 -8.81 -3.92 28.16
C GLY A 38 -10.09 -3.56 27.39
N ASP A 39 -10.82 -2.54 27.85
CA ASP A 39 -12.09 -2.10 27.25
C ASP A 39 -11.91 -1.04 26.15
N ARG A 40 -10.70 -0.52 25.96
CA ARG A 40 -10.37 0.58 25.03
C ARG A 40 -9.43 0.18 23.91
N LEU A 41 -8.99 -1.08 23.87
CA LEU A 41 -8.15 -1.60 22.81
C LEU A 41 -9.04 -1.95 21.61
N PRO A 42 -8.99 -1.17 20.51
CA PRO A 42 -9.64 -1.58 19.29
C PRO A 42 -9.07 -2.94 18.87
N SER A 43 -9.97 -3.88 18.58
CA SER A 43 -9.62 -5.19 18.06
C SER A 43 -9.22 -5.06 16.59
N TYR A 44 -8.11 -4.38 16.32
CA TYR A 44 -7.53 -4.34 14.98
C TYR A 44 -6.92 -5.70 14.68
N ARG A 45 -7.71 -6.55 14.03
CA ARG A 45 -7.14 -7.66 13.26
C ARG A 45 -6.62 -7.08 11.96
N PRO A 46 -5.31 -7.20 11.68
CA PRO A 46 -4.80 -6.76 10.40
C PRO A 46 -5.52 -7.55 9.29
N PRO A 47 -5.83 -6.90 8.16
CA PRO A 47 -6.43 -7.58 7.01
C PRO A 47 -5.61 -8.80 6.60
N ALA A 48 -6.27 -9.84 6.10
CA ALA A 48 -5.60 -11.08 5.67
C ALA A 48 -4.51 -10.83 4.61
N SER A 49 -4.64 -9.76 3.81
CA SER A 49 -3.63 -9.32 2.85
C SER A 49 -2.27 -9.02 3.47
N VAL A 50 -2.23 -8.46 4.69
CA VAL A 50 -0.98 -8.17 5.42
C VAL A 50 -0.29 -9.48 5.81
N TRP A 51 -1.06 -10.47 6.28
CA TRP A 51 -0.52 -11.79 6.62
C TRP A 51 -0.04 -12.56 5.39
N ASN A 52 -0.82 -12.49 4.31
CA ASN A 52 -0.46 -13.13 3.05
C ASN A 52 0.82 -12.52 2.46
N HIS A 53 0.98 -11.20 2.53
CA HIS A 53 2.18 -10.51 2.09
C HIS A 53 3.41 -10.90 2.93
N LEU A 54 3.29 -10.93 4.25
CA LEU A 54 4.38 -11.35 5.14
C LEU A 54 4.80 -12.81 4.91
N ASN A 55 3.83 -13.71 4.72
CA ASN A 55 4.14 -15.10 4.38
C ASN A 55 4.84 -15.20 3.03
N GLN A 56 4.40 -14.41 2.05
CA GLN A 56 5.00 -14.37 0.73
C GLN A 56 6.44 -13.82 0.77
N GLU A 57 6.75 -12.82 1.59
CA GLU A 57 8.12 -12.34 1.81
C GLU A 57 9.01 -13.37 2.52
N LEU A 58 8.47 -14.08 3.51
CA LEU A 58 9.18 -15.13 4.23
C LEU A 58 9.48 -16.35 3.33
N ASP A 59 8.52 -16.72 2.47
CA ASP A 59 8.67 -17.81 1.50
C ASP A 59 9.63 -17.47 0.37
N GLN A 60 9.72 -16.18 0.00
CA GLN A 60 10.67 -15.72 -1.02
C GLN A 60 12.13 -15.70 -0.54
N GLY A 61 12.37 -15.89 0.77
CA GLY A 61 13.68 -16.03 1.36
C GLY A 61 14.45 -14.71 1.40
N ILE A 62 14.92 -14.33 2.59
CA ILE A 62 15.79 -13.16 2.78
C ILE A 62 17.00 -13.32 1.85
N PRO A 63 17.26 -12.41 0.88
CA PRO A 63 18.44 -12.50 0.04
C PRO A 63 19.70 -12.37 0.90
N GLN A 64 20.36 -13.49 1.14
CA GLN A 64 21.66 -13.53 1.80
C GLN A 64 22.75 -13.02 0.86
N SER A 65 22.80 -11.72 0.64
CA SER A 65 23.93 -11.07 -0.02
C SER A 65 24.40 -9.84 0.75
N ILE A 66 24.63 -10.03 2.04
CA ILE A 66 25.54 -9.16 2.78
C ILE A 66 26.89 -9.88 2.77
N HIS A 67 27.97 -9.15 2.45
CA HIS A 67 29.37 -9.61 2.33
C HIS A 67 29.80 -10.14 0.94
N ARG A 68 30.11 -9.23 0.01
CA ARG A 68 31.33 -9.24 -0.85
C ARG A 68 31.31 -8.08 -1.84
N ALA A 69 31.46 -6.85 -1.35
CA ALA A 69 31.68 -5.70 -2.23
C ALA A 69 32.71 -4.73 -1.64
N ARG A 70 33.91 -5.24 -1.33
CA ARG A 70 35.06 -4.40 -1.01
C ARG A 70 36.29 -4.96 -1.72
N ARG A 71 36.61 -4.41 -2.91
CA ARG A 71 37.92 -4.40 -3.61
C ARG A 71 37.88 -4.43 -5.16
N ARG A 72 36.87 -3.88 -5.84
CA ARG A 72 36.93 -3.70 -7.32
C ARG A 72 36.45 -2.37 -7.89
N SER A 73 36.33 -1.30 -7.11
CA SER A 73 35.76 -0.03 -7.59
C SER A 73 36.78 1.05 -8.01
N LEU A 74 38.10 0.81 -8.02
CA LEU A 74 39.06 1.87 -8.37
C LEU A 74 39.48 1.93 -9.85
N ARG A 75 39.05 0.99 -10.70
CA ARG A 75 39.40 0.98 -12.14
C ARG A 75 38.29 1.45 -13.08
N TRP A 76 37.05 1.60 -12.58
CA TRP A 76 35.88 1.96 -13.39
C TRP A 76 35.47 3.44 -13.26
N VAL A 77 36.03 4.18 -12.30
CA VAL A 77 35.74 5.61 -12.13
C VAL A 77 36.32 6.46 -13.27
N ALA A 78 37.43 6.03 -13.88
CA ALA A 78 38.07 6.79 -14.98
C ALA A 78 37.33 6.68 -16.32
N VAL A 79 36.55 5.61 -16.56
CA VAL A 79 35.84 5.40 -17.83
C VAL A 79 34.45 6.06 -17.81
N ALA A 80 33.81 6.16 -16.65
CA ALA A 80 32.52 6.84 -16.51
C ALA A 80 32.62 8.36 -16.71
N ALA A 81 33.71 8.99 -16.28
CA ALA A 81 33.89 10.43 -16.38
C ALA A 81 34.01 10.91 -17.85
N SER A 82 34.68 10.15 -18.73
CA SER A 82 34.81 10.51 -20.14
C SER A 82 33.49 10.33 -20.91
N PHE A 83 32.72 9.28 -20.59
CA PHE A 83 31.39 9.08 -21.18
C PHE A 83 30.41 10.19 -20.77
N LEU A 84 30.39 10.59 -19.49
CA LEU A 84 29.54 11.69 -19.03
C LEU A 84 29.91 13.03 -19.68
N LEU A 85 31.21 13.28 -19.91
CA LEU A 85 31.66 14.52 -20.55
C LEU A 85 31.25 14.56 -22.03
N VAL A 86 31.38 13.45 -22.76
CA VAL A 86 30.95 13.35 -24.17
C VAL A 86 29.42 13.44 -24.29
N LEU A 87 28.67 12.81 -23.39
CA LEU A 87 27.21 12.92 -23.36
C LEU A 87 26.73 14.34 -23.02
N ALA A 88 27.39 15.03 -22.09
CA ALA A 88 27.07 16.40 -21.75
C ALA A 88 27.33 17.37 -22.92
N LEU A 89 28.47 17.21 -23.61
CA LEU A 89 28.81 18.01 -24.79
C LEU A 89 27.86 17.74 -25.97
N ALA A 90 27.53 16.48 -26.25
CA ALA A 90 26.60 16.11 -27.31
C ALA A 90 25.16 16.54 -27.01
N GLY A 91 24.71 16.37 -25.75
CA GLY A 91 23.39 16.79 -25.30
C GLY A 91 23.20 18.31 -25.37
N ASN A 92 24.22 19.09 -24.98
CA ASN A 92 24.17 20.55 -25.07
C ASN A 92 24.14 21.05 -26.52
N TRP A 93 24.87 20.38 -27.43
CA TRP A 93 24.86 20.75 -28.85
C TRP A 93 23.51 20.46 -29.54
N TRP A 94 22.85 19.36 -29.15
CA TRP A 94 21.53 19.01 -29.67
C TRP A 94 20.42 19.91 -29.10
N ALA A 95 20.51 20.26 -27.81
CA ALA A 95 19.58 21.20 -27.16
C ALA A 95 19.61 22.59 -27.79
N GLN A 96 20.79 23.09 -28.19
CA GLN A 96 20.92 24.40 -28.85
C GLN A 96 20.35 24.43 -30.27
N ARG A 97 20.34 23.30 -31.01
CA ARG A 97 19.72 23.24 -32.34
C ARG A 97 18.19 23.11 -32.31
N ASN A 98 17.65 22.58 -31.21
CA ASN A 98 16.22 22.31 -31.07
C ASN A 98 15.48 23.35 -30.19
N ALA A 99 16.07 24.51 -29.95
CA ALA A 99 15.40 25.63 -29.29
C ALA A 99 14.33 26.23 -30.22
N GLY A 100 13.21 25.52 -30.37
CA GLY A 100 12.01 26.00 -31.04
C GLY A 100 11.39 27.18 -30.27
N PRO A 101 10.53 27.97 -30.92
CA PRO A 101 9.90 29.13 -30.30
C PRO A 101 9.07 28.69 -29.08
N THR A 102 9.28 29.34 -27.94
CA THR A 102 8.51 29.13 -26.71
C THR A 102 7.07 29.60 -26.93
N VAL A 103 6.18 28.67 -27.27
CA VAL A 103 4.75 28.97 -27.40
C VAL A 103 4.13 29.00 -26.01
N THR A 104 3.86 30.19 -25.49
CA THR A 104 3.05 30.37 -24.28
C THR A 104 1.59 30.11 -24.63
N VAL A 105 1.13 28.88 -24.38
CA VAL A 105 -0.29 28.53 -24.51
C VAL A 105 -1.03 29.13 -23.33
N ALA A 106 -1.87 30.14 -23.59
CA ALA A 106 -2.82 30.64 -22.61
C ALA A 106 -4.00 29.66 -22.54
N ILE A 107 -4.00 28.79 -21.54
CA ILE A 107 -5.14 27.91 -21.26
C ILE A 107 -6.16 28.71 -20.47
N SER A 108 -7.24 29.10 -21.15
CA SER A 108 -8.44 29.63 -20.49
C SER A 108 -9.32 28.45 -20.12
N SER A 109 -9.44 28.17 -18.81
CA SER A 109 -10.46 27.24 -18.30
C SER A 109 -11.65 28.06 -17.82
N GLU A 110 -12.83 27.73 -18.30
CA GLU A 110 -14.08 28.30 -17.82
C GLU A 110 -14.49 27.52 -16.56
N PRO A 111 -14.66 28.18 -15.39
CA PRO A 111 -15.20 27.50 -14.23
C PRO A 111 -16.67 27.19 -14.51
N MET A 112 -16.98 25.94 -14.81
CA MET A 112 -18.37 25.48 -14.73
C MET A 112 -18.86 25.72 -13.31
N PRO A 113 -20.10 26.20 -13.12
CA PRO A 113 -20.70 26.21 -11.80
C PRO A 113 -20.62 24.79 -11.27
N THR A 114 -19.89 24.61 -10.17
CA THR A 114 -19.95 23.41 -9.36
C THR A 114 -21.38 23.38 -8.85
N ALA A 115 -22.29 22.82 -9.65
CA ALA A 115 -23.50 22.27 -9.12
C ALA A 115 -22.99 21.33 -8.05
N THR A 116 -23.21 21.69 -6.79
CA THR A 116 -23.20 20.77 -5.67
C THR A 116 -24.27 19.74 -6.04
N LEU A 117 -23.91 18.79 -6.91
CA LEU A 117 -24.51 17.48 -6.93
C LEU A 117 -24.12 16.92 -5.56
N VAL A 118 -24.94 17.26 -4.56
CA VAL A 118 -25.24 16.31 -3.51
C VAL A 118 -26.03 15.21 -4.24
N LYS A 119 -25.31 14.42 -5.04
CA LYS A 119 -25.82 13.19 -5.60
C LYS A 119 -25.97 12.29 -4.38
N ASP A 120 -27.19 11.84 -4.13
CA ASP A 120 -27.40 10.79 -3.15
C ASP A 120 -26.76 9.53 -3.72
N TRP A 121 -25.67 9.08 -3.10
CA TRP A 121 -24.92 7.90 -3.53
C TRP A 121 -25.49 6.61 -2.92
N ASP A 122 -26.51 6.74 -2.06
CA ASP A 122 -27.09 5.62 -1.33
C ASP A 122 -28.40 5.10 -1.96
N ASP A 123 -28.83 5.71 -3.08
CA ASP A 123 -30.07 5.36 -3.80
C ASP A 123 -30.13 3.87 -4.24
N GLU A 124 -28.98 3.24 -4.47
CA GLU A 124 -28.89 1.88 -5.02
C GLU A 124 -28.57 0.79 -3.96
N GLU A 125 -28.28 1.17 -2.71
CA GLU A 125 -27.69 0.26 -1.71
C GLU A 125 -28.63 -0.91 -1.31
N GLN A 126 -29.95 -0.68 -1.35
CA GLN A 126 -30.95 -1.73 -1.13
C GLN A 126 -30.89 -2.82 -2.20
N SER A 127 -30.67 -2.44 -3.47
CA SER A 127 -30.62 -3.40 -4.58
C SER A 127 -29.39 -4.30 -4.48
N PHE A 128 -28.25 -3.74 -4.05
CA PHE A 128 -27.03 -4.52 -3.78
C PHE A 128 -27.23 -5.54 -2.66
N THR A 129 -27.92 -5.14 -1.58
CA THR A 129 -28.20 -6.02 -0.44
C THR A 129 -29.04 -7.23 -0.86
N GLU A 130 -30.10 -7.01 -1.65
CA GLU A 130 -30.96 -8.08 -2.17
C GLU A 130 -30.19 -9.10 -3.03
N ILE A 131 -29.25 -8.63 -3.86
CA ILE A 131 -28.44 -9.51 -4.70
C ILE A 131 -27.43 -10.31 -3.88
N ILE A 132 -26.80 -9.71 -2.87
CA ILE A 132 -25.88 -10.44 -1.97
C ILE A 132 -26.62 -11.60 -1.28
N GLU A 133 -27.85 -11.36 -0.81
CA GLU A 133 -28.68 -12.41 -0.21
C GLU A 133 -29.07 -13.52 -1.21
N GLU A 134 -29.25 -13.19 -2.49
CA GLU A 134 -29.48 -14.19 -3.55
C GLU A 134 -28.21 -14.99 -3.86
N ILE A 135 -27.04 -14.36 -3.92
CA ILE A 135 -25.75 -15.05 -4.10
C ILE A 135 -25.51 -16.05 -2.97
N ASP A 136 -25.72 -15.64 -1.72
CA ASP A 136 -25.53 -16.47 -0.54
C ASP A 136 -26.46 -17.68 -0.51
N ARG A 137 -27.65 -17.58 -1.12
CA ARG A 137 -28.57 -18.71 -1.26
C ARG A 137 -28.12 -19.74 -2.29
N ARG A 138 -27.42 -19.31 -3.35
CA ARG A 138 -26.97 -20.21 -4.43
C ARG A 138 -25.62 -20.85 -4.15
N ASP A 139 -24.71 -20.14 -3.45
CA ASP A 139 -23.37 -20.61 -3.06
C ASP A 139 -22.54 -21.19 -4.22
N GLU A 140 -22.50 -20.46 -5.33
CA GLU A 140 -21.71 -20.84 -6.50
C GLU A 140 -20.32 -20.18 -6.47
N PRO A 141 -19.24 -20.90 -6.85
CA PRO A 141 -17.87 -20.40 -6.73
C PRO A 141 -17.59 -19.15 -7.58
N THR A 142 -18.24 -19.03 -8.75
CA THR A 142 -18.11 -17.85 -9.63
C THR A 142 -18.79 -16.63 -9.03
N LEU A 143 -20.02 -16.79 -8.54
CA LEU A 143 -20.78 -15.73 -7.87
C LEU A 143 -20.12 -15.29 -6.56
N ASN A 144 -19.55 -16.23 -5.80
CA ASN A 144 -18.83 -15.94 -4.56
C ASN A 144 -17.60 -15.05 -4.82
N ASN A 145 -16.86 -15.25 -5.92
CA ASN A 145 -15.75 -14.37 -6.30
C ASN A 145 -16.24 -12.95 -6.61
N LEU A 146 -17.33 -12.81 -7.37
CA LEU A 146 -17.92 -11.51 -7.67
C LEU A 146 -18.47 -10.81 -6.42
N ARG A 147 -18.98 -11.59 -5.45
CA ARG A 147 -19.37 -11.07 -4.14
C ARG A 147 -18.17 -10.49 -3.39
N TYR A 148 -17.04 -11.19 -3.37
CA TYR A 148 -15.82 -10.66 -2.74
C TYR A 148 -15.32 -9.37 -3.40
N GLU A 149 -15.36 -9.30 -4.74
CA GLU A 149 -15.02 -8.07 -5.46
C GLU A 149 -16.00 -6.91 -5.12
N LEU A 150 -17.30 -7.22 -4.99
CA LEU A 150 -18.31 -6.23 -4.61
C LEU A 150 -18.13 -5.73 -3.17
N ASP A 151 -17.78 -6.62 -2.24
CA ASP A 151 -17.47 -6.28 -0.84
C ASP A 151 -16.23 -5.36 -0.76
N GLU A 152 -15.19 -5.65 -1.57
CA GLU A 152 -13.99 -4.80 -1.65
C GLU A 152 -14.33 -3.39 -2.12
N LEU A 153 -15.12 -3.26 -3.20
CA LEU A 153 -15.54 -1.94 -3.69
C LEU A 153 -16.45 -1.20 -2.71
N THR A 154 -17.29 -1.93 -1.97
CA THR A 154 -18.17 -1.33 -0.95
C THR A 154 -17.34 -0.79 0.23
N SER A 155 -16.34 -1.54 0.68
CA SER A 155 -15.39 -1.06 1.70
C SER A 155 -14.59 0.16 1.21
N ALA A 156 -14.16 0.18 -0.05
CA ALA A 156 -13.44 1.31 -0.63
C ALA A 156 -14.33 2.56 -0.75
N LYS A 157 -15.61 2.41 -1.11
CA LYS A 157 -16.62 3.49 -1.08
C LYS A 157 -16.71 4.12 0.30
N GLU A 158 -16.88 3.30 1.34
CA GLU A 158 -17.00 3.77 2.73
C GLU A 158 -15.77 4.56 3.18
N GLU A 159 -14.57 4.10 2.80
CA GLU A 159 -13.31 4.81 3.12
C GLU A 159 -13.25 6.19 2.44
N ILE A 160 -13.58 6.26 1.15
CA ILE A 160 -13.59 7.52 0.40
C ILE A 160 -14.69 8.46 0.93
N GLN A 161 -15.85 7.94 1.30
CA GLN A 161 -16.92 8.72 1.92
C GLN A 161 -16.48 9.28 3.28
N ALA A 162 -15.76 8.50 4.09
CA ALA A 162 -15.16 8.98 5.33
C ALA A 162 -14.11 10.08 5.07
N MET A 163 -13.32 9.96 4.01
CA MET A 163 -12.38 11.02 3.59
C MET A 163 -13.11 12.31 3.18
N LEU A 164 -14.23 12.22 2.45
CA LEU A 164 -15.05 13.39 2.10
C LEU A 164 -15.61 14.08 3.34
N VAL A 165 -16.06 13.31 4.33
CA VAL A 165 -16.54 13.86 5.62
C VAL A 165 -15.40 14.55 6.39
N ALA A 166 -14.19 14.00 6.35
CA ALA A 166 -13.05 14.52 7.11
C ALA A 166 -12.35 15.72 6.46
N TYR A 167 -12.21 15.71 5.13
CA TYR A 167 -11.41 16.67 4.37
C TYR A 167 -12.24 17.63 3.50
N GLY A 168 -13.55 17.42 3.38
CA GLY A 168 -14.46 18.22 2.56
C GLY A 168 -14.50 17.81 1.08
N ASP A 169 -15.13 18.65 0.25
CA ASP A 169 -15.38 18.40 -1.18
C ASP A 169 -14.10 18.55 -2.05
N ASP A 170 -13.11 17.68 -1.85
CA ASP A 170 -11.97 17.58 -2.76
C ASP A 170 -12.43 16.97 -4.10
N PRO A 171 -12.27 17.69 -5.24
CA PRO A 171 -12.70 17.20 -6.55
C PRO A 171 -12.01 15.90 -6.99
N THR A 172 -10.81 15.61 -6.48
CA THR A 172 -10.11 14.36 -6.77
C THR A 172 -10.77 13.17 -6.08
N VAL A 173 -11.17 13.35 -4.82
CA VAL A 173 -11.85 12.34 -4.00
C VAL A 173 -13.27 12.08 -4.51
N VAL A 174 -14.00 13.15 -4.90
CA VAL A 174 -15.32 13.00 -5.55
C VAL A 174 -15.22 12.22 -6.86
N ARG A 175 -14.15 12.43 -7.65
CA ARG A 175 -13.92 11.65 -8.87
C ARG A 175 -13.64 10.19 -8.57
N GLN A 176 -12.85 9.90 -7.54
CA GLN A 176 -12.58 8.52 -7.13
C GLN A 176 -13.84 7.82 -6.64
N LEU A 177 -14.69 8.50 -5.87
CA LEU A 177 -15.99 7.95 -5.46
C LEU A 177 -16.86 7.60 -6.69
N ALA A 178 -16.90 8.49 -7.68
CA ALA A 178 -17.65 8.25 -8.91
C ALA A 178 -17.10 7.08 -9.74
N GLU A 179 -15.78 6.85 -9.71
CA GLU A 179 -15.14 5.70 -10.35
C GLU A 179 -15.50 4.40 -9.64
N ILE A 180 -15.42 4.36 -8.30
CA ILE A 180 -15.84 3.21 -7.50
C ILE A 180 -17.31 2.86 -7.73
N GLU A 181 -18.21 3.85 -7.73
CA GLU A 181 -19.63 3.56 -7.94
C GLU A 181 -19.90 3.02 -9.34
N ARG A 182 -19.17 3.48 -10.35
CA ARG A 182 -19.26 2.92 -11.70
C ARG A 182 -18.82 1.46 -11.72
N ASP A 183 -17.69 1.14 -11.08
CA ASP A 183 -17.17 -0.22 -11.00
C ASP A 183 -18.13 -1.15 -10.24
N ARG A 184 -18.77 -0.66 -9.17
CA ARG A 184 -19.84 -1.37 -8.44
C ARG A 184 -21.02 -1.67 -9.35
N SER A 185 -21.51 -0.68 -10.12
CA SER A 185 -22.61 -0.91 -11.07
C SER A 185 -22.25 -1.89 -12.19
N ASP A 186 -21.00 -1.88 -12.66
CA ASP A 186 -20.54 -2.81 -13.70
C ASP A 186 -20.41 -4.25 -13.13
N LEU A 187 -19.93 -4.42 -11.90
CA LEU A 187 -19.95 -5.71 -11.19
C LEU A 187 -21.37 -6.20 -10.94
N TYR A 188 -22.27 -5.31 -10.51
CA TYR A 188 -23.68 -5.64 -10.31
C TYR A 188 -24.32 -6.18 -11.58
N ARG A 189 -24.08 -5.54 -12.72
CA ARG A 189 -24.54 -6.04 -14.02
C ARG A 189 -24.00 -7.42 -14.33
N ARG A 190 -22.73 -7.69 -14.00
CA ARG A 190 -22.11 -8.99 -14.22
C ARG A 190 -22.73 -10.07 -13.35
N ILE A 191 -22.99 -9.77 -12.08
CA ILE A 191 -23.69 -10.68 -11.17
C ILE A 191 -25.08 -11.03 -11.71
N ILE A 192 -25.84 -10.05 -12.20
CA ILE A 192 -27.15 -10.30 -12.82
C ILE A 192 -27.07 -11.23 -14.04
N VAL A 193 -26.00 -11.16 -14.81
CA VAL A 193 -25.83 -12.03 -15.99
C VAL A 193 -25.47 -13.47 -15.60
N GLU A 194 -24.79 -13.66 -14.48
CA GLU A 194 -24.40 -14.97 -13.95
C GLU A 194 -25.48 -15.60 -13.05
N LEU A 195 -26.46 -14.81 -12.57
CA LEU A 195 -27.67 -15.25 -11.85
C LEU A 195 -28.72 -15.87 -12.79
#